data_AF-A0A0P9I6R8-F1
#
_entry.id   AF-A0A0P9I6R8-F1
#
_cell.length_a   1.000
_cell.length_b   1.000
_cell.length_c   1.000
_cell.angle_alpha   90.00
_cell.angle_beta   90.00
_cell.angle_gamma   90.00
#
_symmetry.space_group_name_H-M   'P 1'
#
loop_
_entity.id
_entity.type
_entity.pdbx_description
1 polymer ?
#
loop_
_entity_poly.entity_id
_entity_poly.type
_entity_poly.pdbx_seq_one_letter_code
_entity_poly.pdbx_strand_id
1 'polypeptide(L)'
;MSMFKDIPVDVGVIYEGQRIRYHDTQVELGGERMDTKFELVRVKPPDEVEDERITVIGPDIEDMEVGSTHPFGIYIEVAGKQLEEALESVVERRIHAYCNYIEGFMHMNQRYDIFLRLSKKSFQRGLNSFAYIGKVLIRLFKSELPIIERIQVTFITDPDRVREMLAEAIKIYEARDARARGLKDEEVDKFYGCTLCQSFAPTHVCVITPQRYSNCGSISWFDARASARVDPKGPVFEIERGEMIDPIKGEFTGVNEAVKRKSLGEISRVWLYTGFGYPHTSCGCFEGAAFYIPEVDGFGVVHRGFKGVTVNGLPFSTIADSTAGGRQIDGFHGISIEYMRSPRFLQADGGWNRIAWMPSSVKERVTQFIPKELIEKIPTENDVKTMDELRGFLKDRGHPVAERWVAAPAEVVPEVKEEEVPAVPVAAVPTMPIAAGGFRIILKDAKIHAKRVIIRTEKR
;
A
#
# COMPACT_ATOMS: atom_id res chain seq x y z
N MET A 1 -19.68 -2.58 -32.27
CA MET A 1 -20.66 -2.60 -31.15
C MET A 1 -19.86 -2.62 -29.85
N SER A 2 -20.26 -1.87 -28.80
CA SER A 2 -19.51 -1.88 -27.53
C SER A 2 -19.30 -3.31 -27.00
N MET A 3 -18.08 -3.62 -26.57
CA MET A 3 -17.61 -4.93 -26.07
C MET A 3 -18.36 -5.41 -24.82
N PHE A 4 -19.10 -4.52 -24.15
CA PHE A 4 -19.77 -4.76 -22.88
C PHE A 4 -21.29 -4.52 -22.92
N LYS A 5 -21.92 -4.60 -24.10
CA LYS A 5 -23.37 -4.34 -24.26
C LYS A 5 -24.29 -5.23 -23.40
N ASP A 6 -23.85 -6.42 -23.04
CA ASP A 6 -24.56 -7.38 -22.21
C ASP A 6 -24.22 -7.27 -20.71
N ILE A 7 -23.42 -6.26 -20.33
CA ILE A 7 -23.10 -5.96 -18.94
C ILE A 7 -24.09 -4.89 -18.44
N PRO A 8 -24.71 -5.09 -17.25
CA PRO A 8 -25.78 -4.21 -16.72
C PRO A 8 -25.31 -2.80 -16.30
N VAL A 9 -23.99 -2.63 -16.19
CA VAL A 9 -23.35 -1.37 -15.80
C VAL A 9 -22.28 -0.98 -16.80
N ASP A 10 -21.82 0.25 -16.72
CA ASP A 10 -20.75 0.73 -17.58
C ASP A 10 -19.42 0.09 -17.19
N VAL A 11 -18.55 -0.10 -18.18
CA VAL A 11 -17.20 -0.63 -18.01
C VAL A 11 -16.21 0.31 -18.69
N GLY A 12 -15.25 0.84 -17.94
CA GLY A 12 -14.20 1.72 -18.46
C GLY A 12 -13.29 2.31 -17.38
N VAL A 13 -12.14 2.83 -17.83
CA VAL A 13 -11.08 3.39 -16.96
C VAL A 13 -11.57 4.53 -16.07
N ILE A 14 -12.63 5.24 -16.47
CA ILE A 14 -13.21 6.34 -15.68
C ILE A 14 -13.70 5.90 -14.29
N TYR A 15 -14.02 4.61 -14.10
CA TYR A 15 -14.47 4.06 -12.83
C TYR A 15 -13.32 3.60 -11.93
N GLU A 16 -12.08 3.58 -12.41
CA GLU A 16 -10.95 2.95 -11.69
C GLU A 16 -10.72 3.55 -10.29
N GLY A 17 -10.90 4.86 -10.16
CA GLY A 17 -10.74 5.59 -8.90
C GLY A 17 -11.95 5.51 -7.96
N GLN A 18 -13.03 4.81 -8.33
CA GLN A 18 -14.25 4.77 -7.52
C GLN A 18 -13.99 4.12 -6.15
N ARG A 19 -14.54 4.73 -5.11
CA ARG A 19 -14.48 4.23 -3.73
C ARG A 19 -15.90 4.04 -3.19
N ILE A 20 -16.15 2.87 -2.64
CA ILE A 20 -17.46 2.48 -2.09
C ILE A 20 -17.35 2.48 -0.57
N ARG A 21 -18.07 3.40 0.06
CA ARG A 21 -18.15 3.48 1.52
C ARG A 21 -19.05 2.36 2.04
N TYR A 22 -18.83 1.95 3.29
CA TYR A 22 -19.56 0.82 3.88
C TYR A 22 -21.10 0.99 3.79
N HIS A 23 -21.62 2.20 4.05
CA HIS A 23 -23.07 2.46 3.96
C HIS A 23 -23.67 2.30 2.54
N ASP A 24 -22.86 2.40 1.48
CA ASP A 24 -23.26 2.24 0.07
C ASP A 24 -23.07 0.80 -0.43
N THR A 25 -22.57 -0.09 0.42
CA THR A 25 -22.15 -1.44 0.05
C THR A 25 -23.34 -2.38 -0.05
N GLN A 26 -23.47 -3.07 -1.18
CA GLN A 26 -24.37 -4.21 -1.38
C GLN A 26 -23.77 -5.47 -0.75
N VAL A 27 -22.55 -5.82 -1.15
CA VAL A 27 -21.77 -6.91 -0.54
C VAL A 27 -20.32 -6.50 -0.42
N GLU A 28 -19.69 -6.94 0.65
CA GLU A 28 -18.25 -6.84 0.89
C GLU A 28 -17.62 -8.22 0.74
N LEU A 29 -16.51 -8.31 0.00
CA LEU A 29 -15.81 -9.56 -0.28
C LEU A 29 -14.36 -9.43 0.19
N GLY A 30 -13.94 -10.31 1.10
CA GLY A 30 -12.65 -10.18 1.77
C GLY A 30 -12.61 -8.97 2.72
N GLY A 31 -11.57 -8.15 2.63
CA GLY A 31 -11.38 -6.99 3.50
C GLY A 31 -10.99 -7.34 4.94
N GLU A 32 -10.99 -6.33 5.81
CA GLU A 32 -10.43 -6.40 7.19
C GLU A 32 -11.23 -7.31 8.13
N ARG A 33 -12.50 -7.57 7.80
CA ARG A 33 -13.40 -8.42 8.61
C ARG A 33 -13.29 -9.89 8.27
N MET A 34 -12.60 -10.24 7.18
CA MET A 34 -12.44 -11.62 6.71
C MET A 34 -10.97 -12.01 6.69
N ASP A 35 -10.66 -13.07 7.42
CA ASP A 35 -9.29 -13.57 7.49
C ASP A 35 -8.96 -14.43 6.25
N THR A 36 -9.96 -15.10 5.65
CA THR A 36 -9.81 -15.97 4.48
C THR A 36 -10.24 -15.27 3.20
N LYS A 37 -9.26 -14.88 2.38
CA LYS A 37 -9.46 -14.25 1.08
C LYS A 37 -8.21 -14.38 0.20
N PHE A 38 -8.37 -14.49 -1.12
CA PHE A 38 -7.23 -14.52 -2.04
C PHE A 38 -7.61 -14.16 -3.49
N GLU A 39 -6.63 -13.74 -4.28
CA GLU A 39 -6.70 -13.79 -5.76
C GLU A 39 -5.47 -14.51 -6.32
N LEU A 40 -5.65 -15.45 -7.23
CA LEU A 40 -4.57 -16.26 -7.76
C LEU A 40 -4.74 -16.50 -9.25
N VAL A 41 -3.70 -16.21 -10.03
CA VAL A 41 -3.60 -16.65 -11.43
C VAL A 41 -2.69 -17.85 -11.53
N ARG A 42 -3.06 -18.82 -12.37
CA ARG A 42 -2.20 -19.95 -12.76
C ARG A 42 -2.09 -20.10 -14.26
N VAL A 43 -0.86 -20.31 -14.75
CA VAL A 43 -0.65 -20.76 -16.13
C VAL A 43 -0.84 -22.27 -16.16
N LYS A 44 -1.65 -22.74 -17.10
CA LYS A 44 -2.04 -24.15 -17.23
C LYS A 44 -1.85 -24.65 -18.66
N PRO A 45 -1.66 -25.97 -18.86
CA PRO A 45 -1.76 -26.57 -20.19
C PRO A 45 -3.10 -26.22 -20.86
N PRO A 46 -3.15 -25.98 -22.18
CA PRO A 46 -4.38 -25.57 -22.87
C PRO A 46 -5.56 -26.54 -22.71
N ASP A 47 -5.30 -27.83 -22.57
CA ASP A 47 -6.28 -28.90 -22.36
C ASP A 47 -6.88 -28.93 -20.94
N GLU A 48 -6.23 -28.31 -19.97
CA GLU A 48 -6.76 -28.11 -18.61
C GLU A 48 -7.65 -26.85 -18.50
N VAL A 49 -7.66 -25.97 -19.51
CA VAL A 49 -8.43 -24.73 -19.52
C VAL A 49 -9.60 -24.80 -20.49
N GLU A 50 -10.81 -24.78 -19.93
CA GLU A 50 -12.05 -24.62 -20.69
C GLU A 50 -12.28 -23.13 -20.98
N ASP A 51 -12.02 -22.73 -22.22
CA ASP A 51 -12.00 -21.32 -22.59
C ASP A 51 -13.34 -20.60 -22.33
N GLU A 52 -13.23 -19.42 -21.72
CA GLU A 52 -14.31 -18.53 -21.28
C GLU A 52 -15.26 -19.10 -20.23
N ARG A 53 -14.90 -20.22 -19.59
CA ARG A 53 -15.69 -20.78 -18.49
C ARG A 53 -15.66 -19.87 -17.27
N ILE A 54 -16.85 -19.66 -16.69
CA ILE A 54 -17.02 -18.97 -15.40
C ILE A 54 -17.70 -19.94 -14.44
N THR A 55 -17.10 -20.14 -13.28
CA THR A 55 -17.63 -21.01 -12.21
C THR A 55 -17.80 -20.21 -10.92
N VAL A 56 -18.87 -20.46 -10.19
CA VAL A 56 -19.11 -19.91 -8.84
C VAL A 56 -19.22 -21.08 -7.86
N ILE A 57 -18.39 -21.09 -6.82
CA ILE A 57 -18.39 -22.10 -5.76
C ILE A 57 -18.82 -21.44 -4.45
N GLY A 58 -20.07 -21.69 -4.05
CA GLY A 58 -20.74 -21.02 -2.93
C GLY A 58 -21.84 -20.07 -3.41
N PRO A 59 -22.38 -19.22 -2.51
CA PRO A 59 -23.42 -18.25 -2.86
C PRO A 59 -22.97 -17.26 -3.95
N ASP A 60 -23.85 -16.98 -4.90
CA ASP A 60 -23.65 -15.87 -5.85
C ASP A 60 -24.12 -14.54 -5.22
N ILE A 61 -23.87 -13.41 -5.88
CA ILE A 61 -24.14 -12.06 -5.36
C ILE A 61 -25.64 -11.87 -5.05
N GLU A 62 -26.54 -12.45 -5.83
CA GLU A 62 -27.99 -12.33 -5.62
C GLU A 62 -28.49 -13.04 -4.34
N ASP A 63 -27.75 -14.04 -3.88
CA ASP A 63 -28.07 -14.81 -2.67
C ASP A 63 -27.51 -14.17 -1.38
N MET A 64 -26.75 -13.08 -1.52
CA MET A 64 -26.09 -12.41 -0.40
C MET A 64 -26.93 -11.26 0.17
N GLU A 65 -27.04 -11.21 1.50
CA GLU A 65 -27.75 -10.12 2.19
C GLU A 65 -27.06 -8.75 1.99
N VAL A 66 -27.86 -7.70 1.91
CA VAL A 66 -27.36 -6.32 1.77
C VAL A 66 -26.47 -5.94 2.97
N GLY A 67 -25.24 -5.51 2.70
CA GLY A 67 -24.28 -5.07 3.70
C GLY A 67 -23.51 -6.21 4.38
N SER A 68 -23.73 -7.46 3.95
CA SER A 68 -22.98 -8.62 4.43
C SER A 68 -21.53 -8.61 3.95
N THR A 69 -20.66 -9.29 4.70
CA THR A 69 -19.25 -9.49 4.37
C THR A 69 -18.97 -10.99 4.23
N HIS A 70 -18.29 -11.41 3.15
CA HIS A 70 -18.03 -12.82 2.84
C HIS A 70 -16.54 -13.13 2.63
N PRO A 71 -16.08 -14.35 2.97
CA PRO A 71 -14.80 -14.85 2.50
C PRO A 71 -14.82 -14.94 0.96
N PHE A 72 -13.67 -14.73 0.32
CA PHE A 72 -13.67 -14.61 -1.13
C PHE A 72 -12.37 -15.05 -1.81
N GLY A 73 -12.48 -15.85 -2.86
CA GLY A 73 -11.40 -16.25 -3.74
C GLY A 73 -11.69 -15.86 -5.19
N ILE A 74 -10.72 -15.25 -5.87
CA ILE A 74 -10.70 -15.15 -7.34
C ILE A 74 -9.59 -16.09 -7.83
N TYR A 75 -9.96 -17.12 -8.57
CA TYR A 75 -8.99 -18.05 -9.17
C TYR A 75 -9.12 -18.00 -10.69
N ILE A 76 -8.04 -17.63 -11.38
CA ILE A 76 -8.03 -17.49 -12.83
C ILE A 76 -6.97 -18.42 -13.40
N GLU A 77 -7.36 -19.24 -14.37
CA GLU A 77 -6.44 -20.11 -15.09
C GLU A 77 -6.33 -19.62 -16.52
N VAL A 78 -5.09 -19.46 -17.00
CA VAL A 78 -4.79 -18.97 -18.34
C VAL A 78 -3.90 -19.94 -19.09
N ALA A 79 -4.09 -20.05 -20.40
CA ALA A 79 -3.24 -20.82 -21.28
C ALA A 79 -2.98 -20.09 -22.58
N GLY A 80 -1.78 -20.28 -23.14
CA GLY A 80 -1.35 -19.67 -24.39
C GLY A 80 0.12 -20.01 -24.66
N LYS A 81 0.53 -20.04 -25.92
CA LYS A 81 1.87 -20.50 -26.30
C LYS A 81 3.02 -19.65 -25.75
N GLN A 82 2.72 -18.39 -25.45
CA GLN A 82 3.68 -17.41 -24.94
C GLN A 82 3.55 -17.19 -23.42
N LEU A 83 2.67 -17.93 -22.75
CA LEU A 83 2.48 -17.85 -21.29
C LEU A 83 3.45 -18.78 -20.56
N GLU A 84 4.18 -18.21 -19.63
CA GLU A 84 5.09 -18.90 -18.72
C GLU A 84 4.65 -18.65 -17.28
N GLU A 85 4.98 -19.54 -16.33
CA GLU A 85 4.66 -19.35 -14.90
C GLU A 85 5.14 -17.99 -14.36
N ALA A 86 6.25 -17.47 -14.89
CA ALA A 86 6.80 -16.16 -14.51
C ALA A 86 5.87 -14.98 -14.86
N LEU A 87 4.86 -15.19 -15.71
CA LEU A 87 3.86 -14.18 -16.06
C LEU A 87 2.61 -14.24 -15.17
N GLU A 88 2.47 -15.24 -14.29
CA GLU A 88 1.30 -15.39 -13.43
C GLU A 88 1.06 -14.13 -12.57
N SER A 89 2.10 -13.62 -11.92
CA SER A 89 2.05 -12.39 -11.09
C SER A 89 1.69 -11.14 -11.91
N VAL A 90 2.16 -11.06 -13.16
CA VAL A 90 1.88 -9.95 -14.08
C VAL A 90 0.39 -9.93 -14.44
N VAL A 91 -0.16 -11.09 -14.77
CA VAL A 91 -1.59 -11.27 -15.09
C VAL A 91 -2.42 -11.04 -13.83
N GLU A 92 -2.02 -11.61 -12.68
CA GLU A 92 -2.72 -11.49 -11.39
C GLU A 92 -2.89 -10.04 -10.98
N ARG A 93 -1.85 -9.21 -11.17
CA ARG A 93 -1.93 -7.79 -10.83
C ARG A 93 -2.99 -7.02 -11.63
N ARG A 94 -3.36 -7.48 -12.82
CA ARG A 94 -4.39 -6.85 -13.65
C ARG A 94 -5.81 -7.08 -13.14
N ILE A 95 -6.04 -8.08 -12.29
CA ILE A 95 -7.34 -8.30 -11.61
C ILE A 95 -7.76 -7.00 -10.92
N HIS A 96 -6.81 -6.30 -10.27
CA HIS A 96 -7.07 -5.02 -9.63
C HIS A 96 -7.63 -3.97 -10.58
N ALA A 97 -6.96 -3.70 -11.70
CA ALA A 97 -7.41 -2.67 -12.64
C ALA A 97 -8.74 -3.07 -13.29
N TYR A 98 -8.85 -4.31 -13.76
CA TYR A 98 -10.03 -4.77 -14.51
C TYR A 98 -11.29 -4.87 -13.65
N CYS A 99 -11.17 -5.23 -12.37
CA CYS A 99 -12.29 -5.13 -11.45
C CYS A 99 -12.74 -3.68 -11.27
N ASN A 100 -11.80 -2.74 -11.07
CA ASN A 100 -12.14 -1.32 -10.87
C ASN A 100 -12.63 -0.60 -12.13
N TYR A 101 -12.52 -1.20 -13.32
CA TYR A 101 -13.14 -0.66 -14.53
C TYR A 101 -14.67 -0.86 -14.54
N ILE A 102 -15.21 -1.73 -13.69
CA ILE A 102 -16.65 -2.00 -13.63
C ILE A 102 -17.30 -0.95 -12.71
N GLU A 103 -18.28 -0.20 -13.20
CA GLU A 103 -18.96 0.83 -12.40
C GLU A 103 -19.56 0.23 -11.12
N GLY A 104 -19.14 0.77 -9.98
CA GLY A 104 -19.58 0.40 -8.65
C GLY A 104 -19.13 -0.98 -8.20
N PHE A 105 -18.05 -1.51 -8.78
CA PHE A 105 -17.28 -2.63 -8.23
C PHE A 105 -15.87 -2.15 -7.89
N MET A 106 -15.58 -2.04 -6.60
CA MET A 106 -14.29 -1.58 -6.10
C MET A 106 -13.44 -2.79 -5.75
N HIS A 107 -12.18 -2.81 -6.18
CA HIS A 107 -11.16 -3.78 -5.76
C HIS A 107 -9.94 -3.04 -5.19
N MET A 108 -9.45 -3.48 -4.04
CA MET A 108 -8.24 -2.94 -3.42
C MET A 108 -7.27 -4.06 -3.05
N ASN A 109 -6.00 -3.67 -2.89
CA ASN A 109 -4.89 -4.54 -2.49
C ASN A 109 -4.57 -5.62 -3.54
N GLN A 110 -4.23 -6.84 -3.09
CA GLN A 110 -3.65 -7.93 -3.88
C GLN A 110 -3.59 -9.23 -3.09
N ARG A 111 -3.40 -10.36 -3.78
CA ARG A 111 -3.13 -11.70 -3.21
C ARG A 111 -4.07 -12.02 -2.03
N TYR A 112 -3.54 -12.33 -0.85
CA TYR A 112 -4.30 -12.69 0.37
C TYR A 112 -4.91 -11.49 1.11
N ASP A 113 -4.68 -10.26 0.64
CA ASP A 113 -5.14 -9.02 1.27
C ASP A 113 -6.22 -8.30 0.47
N ILE A 114 -6.78 -8.95 -0.57
CA ILE A 114 -7.82 -8.36 -1.41
C ILE A 114 -9.01 -7.83 -0.61
N PHE A 115 -9.58 -6.73 -1.08
CA PHE A 115 -10.75 -6.11 -0.47
C PHE A 115 -11.64 -5.54 -1.56
N LEU A 116 -12.80 -6.15 -1.74
CA LEU A 116 -13.76 -5.72 -2.74
C LEU A 116 -15.09 -5.30 -2.12
N ARG A 117 -15.77 -4.38 -2.82
CA ARG A 117 -17.15 -4.00 -2.53
C ARG A 117 -17.92 -3.85 -3.83
N LEU A 118 -19.16 -4.31 -3.82
CA LEU A 118 -20.17 -3.96 -4.82
C LEU A 118 -21.09 -2.87 -4.25
N SER A 119 -21.46 -1.88 -5.07
CA SER A 119 -22.37 -0.82 -4.65
C SER A 119 -23.84 -1.23 -4.77
N LYS A 120 -24.70 -0.74 -3.87
CA LYS A 120 -26.16 -0.90 -3.95
C LYS A 120 -26.72 -0.42 -5.29
N LYS A 121 -26.20 0.69 -5.81
CA LYS A 121 -26.63 1.29 -7.08
C LYS A 121 -26.36 0.35 -8.27
N SER A 122 -25.17 -0.24 -8.34
CA SER A 122 -24.81 -1.16 -9.44
C SER A 122 -25.57 -2.47 -9.36
N PHE A 123 -25.80 -2.99 -8.15
CA PHE A 123 -26.66 -4.16 -7.94
C PHE A 123 -28.09 -3.90 -8.43
N GLN A 124 -28.70 -2.77 -8.06
CA GLN A 124 -30.04 -2.37 -8.51
C GLN A 124 -30.16 -2.21 -10.03
N ARG A 125 -29.06 -1.93 -10.72
CA ARG A 125 -29.00 -1.88 -12.19
C ARG A 125 -28.88 -3.26 -12.85
N GLY A 126 -28.69 -4.33 -12.05
CA GLY A 126 -28.61 -5.70 -12.52
C GLY A 126 -27.22 -6.34 -12.39
N LEU A 127 -26.21 -5.67 -11.82
CA LEU A 127 -24.92 -6.30 -11.52
C LEU A 127 -25.07 -7.19 -10.27
N ASN A 128 -25.79 -8.30 -10.40
CA ASN A 128 -26.23 -9.16 -9.31
C ASN A 128 -25.69 -10.60 -9.40
N SER A 129 -24.71 -10.87 -10.25
CA SER A 129 -24.02 -12.16 -10.34
C SER A 129 -22.54 -11.98 -10.69
N PHE A 130 -21.70 -12.83 -10.11
CA PHE A 130 -20.28 -12.95 -10.46
C PHE A 130 -20.06 -13.29 -11.93
N ALA A 131 -21.05 -13.89 -12.61
CA ALA A 131 -20.97 -14.19 -14.04
C ALA A 131 -20.71 -12.93 -14.88
N TYR A 132 -21.29 -11.79 -14.53
CA TYR A 132 -21.03 -10.52 -15.23
C TYR A 132 -19.60 -10.04 -15.02
N ILE A 133 -19.08 -10.15 -13.79
CA ILE A 133 -17.71 -9.76 -13.45
C ILE A 133 -16.72 -10.67 -14.18
N GLY A 134 -16.95 -11.98 -14.18
CA GLY A 134 -16.13 -12.95 -14.92
C GLY A 134 -16.08 -12.65 -16.42
N LYS A 135 -17.21 -12.32 -17.04
CA LYS A 135 -17.25 -11.92 -18.46
C LYS A 135 -16.40 -10.68 -18.72
N VAL A 136 -16.49 -9.67 -17.85
CA VAL A 136 -15.67 -8.45 -17.99
C VAL A 136 -14.18 -8.78 -17.85
N LEU A 137 -13.80 -9.55 -16.83
CA LEU A 137 -12.41 -9.98 -16.63
C LEU A 137 -11.88 -10.72 -17.86
N ILE A 138 -12.57 -11.78 -18.32
CA ILE A 138 -12.18 -12.57 -19.49
C ILE A 138 -11.93 -11.68 -20.71
N ARG A 139 -12.90 -10.80 -21.00
CA ARG A 139 -12.84 -9.90 -22.15
C ARG A 139 -11.68 -8.90 -22.06
N LEU A 140 -11.47 -8.28 -20.89
CA LEU A 140 -10.36 -7.35 -20.67
C LEU A 140 -9.01 -8.07 -20.74
N PHE A 141 -8.88 -9.25 -20.11
CA PHE A 141 -7.65 -10.05 -20.19
C PHE A 141 -7.28 -10.42 -21.61
N LYS A 142 -8.21 -10.96 -22.41
CA LYS A 142 -7.94 -11.32 -23.81
C LYS A 142 -7.64 -10.10 -24.69
N SER A 143 -8.28 -8.96 -24.42
CA SER A 143 -8.06 -7.71 -25.19
C SER A 143 -6.71 -7.07 -24.90
N GLU A 144 -6.35 -6.96 -23.62
CA GLU A 144 -5.16 -6.24 -23.17
C GLU A 144 -3.90 -7.12 -23.16
N LEU A 145 -4.06 -8.43 -22.99
CA LEU A 145 -2.97 -9.42 -23.03
C LEU A 145 -3.27 -10.49 -24.08
N PRO A 146 -3.06 -10.20 -25.39
CA PRO A 146 -3.36 -11.14 -26.48
C PRO A 146 -2.57 -12.46 -26.44
N ILE A 147 -1.57 -12.57 -25.56
CA ILE A 147 -0.85 -13.81 -25.26
C ILE A 147 -1.72 -14.86 -24.53
N ILE A 148 -2.86 -14.45 -23.97
CA ILE A 148 -3.85 -15.31 -23.33
C ILE A 148 -4.78 -15.86 -24.43
N GLU A 149 -4.58 -17.13 -24.80
CA GLU A 149 -5.41 -17.83 -25.82
C GLU A 149 -6.66 -18.44 -25.19
N ARG A 150 -6.53 -19.00 -23.98
CA ARG A 150 -7.64 -19.54 -23.18
C ARG A 150 -7.63 -18.98 -21.77
N ILE A 151 -8.80 -18.74 -21.22
CA ILE A 151 -8.96 -18.26 -19.84
C ILE A 151 -10.23 -18.82 -19.22
N GLN A 152 -10.16 -19.24 -17.96
CA GLN A 152 -11.33 -19.53 -17.14
C GLN A 152 -11.23 -18.82 -15.79
N VAL A 153 -12.38 -18.46 -15.23
CA VAL A 153 -12.48 -17.73 -13.95
C VAL A 153 -13.36 -18.51 -13.00
N THR A 154 -12.86 -18.73 -11.78
CA THR A 154 -13.61 -19.32 -10.68
C THR A 154 -13.70 -18.32 -9.54
N PHE A 155 -14.93 -17.96 -9.16
CA PHE A 155 -15.22 -17.19 -7.96
C PHE A 155 -15.61 -18.14 -6.83
N ILE A 156 -15.08 -17.91 -5.64
CA ILE A 156 -15.24 -18.81 -4.50
C ILE A 156 -15.72 -18.01 -3.31
N THR A 157 -16.89 -18.34 -2.82
CA THR A 157 -17.55 -17.70 -1.67
C THR A 157 -17.90 -18.74 -0.58
N ASP A 158 -17.77 -20.03 -0.90
CA ASP A 158 -17.81 -21.11 0.09
C ASP A 158 -16.66 -20.96 1.11
N PRO A 159 -16.95 -20.78 2.42
CA PRO A 159 -15.93 -20.48 3.42
C PRO A 159 -14.83 -21.55 3.56
N ASP A 160 -15.19 -22.83 3.43
CA ASP A 160 -14.24 -23.93 3.61
C ASP A 160 -13.31 -24.04 2.39
N ARG A 161 -13.87 -23.89 1.18
CA ARG A 161 -13.08 -23.88 -0.04
C ARG A 161 -12.15 -22.67 -0.12
N VAL A 162 -12.59 -21.48 0.30
CA VAL A 162 -11.71 -20.30 0.35
C VAL A 162 -10.54 -20.55 1.30
N ARG A 163 -10.78 -21.15 2.48
CA ARG A 163 -9.72 -21.45 3.45
C ARG A 163 -8.70 -22.44 2.91
N GLU A 164 -9.17 -23.51 2.26
CA GLU A 164 -8.31 -24.52 1.65
C GLU A 164 -7.42 -23.92 0.55
N MET A 165 -8.03 -23.20 -0.39
CA MET A 165 -7.29 -22.63 -1.52
C MET A 165 -6.39 -21.46 -1.12
N LEU A 166 -6.74 -20.69 -0.10
CA LEU A 166 -5.83 -19.70 0.48
C LEU A 166 -4.53 -20.35 0.97
N ALA A 167 -4.61 -21.50 1.65
CA ALA A 167 -3.42 -22.21 2.12
C ALA A 167 -2.50 -22.65 0.96
N GLU A 168 -3.07 -23.04 -0.19
CA GLU A 168 -2.31 -23.31 -1.40
C GLU A 168 -1.73 -22.03 -2.02
N ALA A 169 -2.54 -20.99 -2.15
CA ALA A 169 -2.14 -19.70 -2.71
C ALA A 169 -0.94 -19.09 -1.96
N ILE A 170 -0.93 -19.16 -0.62
CA ILE A 170 0.19 -18.70 0.21
C ILE A 170 1.50 -19.41 -0.14
N LYS A 171 1.47 -20.72 -0.38
CA LYS A 171 2.68 -21.48 -0.79
C LYS A 171 3.18 -21.03 -2.15
N ILE A 172 2.27 -20.73 -3.07
CA ILE A 172 2.59 -20.27 -4.42
C ILE A 172 3.19 -18.86 -4.37
N TYR A 173 2.59 -17.94 -3.60
CA TYR A 173 3.14 -16.60 -3.43
C TYR A 173 4.54 -16.64 -2.84
N GLU A 174 4.76 -17.43 -1.77
CA GLU A 174 6.08 -17.57 -1.16
C GLU A 174 7.11 -18.16 -2.16
N ALA A 175 6.72 -19.13 -2.99
CA ALA A 175 7.58 -19.67 -4.02
C ALA A 175 7.94 -18.63 -5.11
N ARG A 176 6.98 -17.78 -5.51
CA ARG A 176 7.22 -16.66 -6.44
C ARG A 176 8.17 -15.64 -5.82
N ASP A 177 7.90 -15.23 -4.59
CA ASP A 177 8.68 -14.20 -3.91
C ASP A 177 10.11 -14.67 -3.61
N ALA A 178 10.28 -15.93 -3.21
CA ALA A 178 11.58 -16.54 -2.95
C ALA A 178 12.50 -16.54 -4.18
N ARG A 179 11.95 -16.71 -5.40
CA ARG A 179 12.73 -16.63 -6.66
C ARG A 179 13.32 -15.24 -6.90
N ALA A 180 12.68 -14.20 -6.38
CA ALA A 180 13.16 -12.83 -6.53
C ALA A 180 14.23 -12.44 -5.50
N ARG A 181 14.41 -13.24 -4.44
CA ARG A 181 15.40 -12.95 -3.39
C ARG A 181 16.80 -13.26 -3.90
N GLY A 182 17.76 -12.41 -3.52
CA GLY A 182 19.18 -12.65 -3.75
C GLY A 182 19.80 -11.80 -4.87
N LEU A 183 19.01 -11.32 -5.82
CA LEU A 183 19.47 -10.33 -6.79
C LEU A 183 19.69 -8.99 -6.09
N LYS A 184 20.84 -8.36 -6.34
CA LYS A 184 21.22 -7.08 -5.74
C LYS A 184 20.99 -5.92 -6.71
N ASP A 185 20.77 -4.75 -6.15
CA ASP A 185 20.63 -3.51 -6.92
C ASP A 185 21.87 -3.19 -7.76
N GLU A 186 23.05 -3.58 -7.28
CA GLU A 186 24.32 -3.36 -7.98
C GLU A 186 24.47 -4.24 -9.22
N GLU A 187 23.78 -5.39 -9.26
CA GLU A 187 23.89 -6.41 -10.30
C GLU A 187 23.00 -6.12 -11.53
N VAL A 188 22.19 -5.06 -11.46
CA VAL A 188 21.30 -4.64 -12.54
C VAL A 188 21.56 -3.20 -12.96
N ASP A 189 21.41 -2.93 -14.24
CA ASP A 189 21.49 -1.60 -14.86
C ASP A 189 20.12 -0.91 -14.97
N LYS A 190 19.04 -1.66 -14.77
CA LYS A 190 17.66 -1.19 -14.84
C LYS A 190 16.88 -1.45 -13.58
N PHE A 191 16.09 -0.46 -13.21
CA PHE A 191 14.99 -0.59 -12.26
C PHE A 191 13.65 -0.46 -13.00
N TYR A 192 12.56 -0.55 -12.27
CA TYR A 192 11.23 -0.43 -12.84
C TYR A 192 10.36 0.52 -12.05
N GLY A 193 9.46 1.20 -12.75
CA GLY A 193 8.46 2.07 -12.16
C GLY A 193 7.06 1.49 -12.30
N CYS A 194 6.15 1.87 -11.41
CA CYS A 194 4.74 1.56 -11.53
C CYS A 194 3.87 2.78 -11.20
N THR A 195 2.94 3.10 -12.11
CA THR A 195 1.97 4.20 -11.96
C THR A 195 0.52 3.72 -11.89
N LEU A 196 0.29 2.41 -11.70
CA LEU A 196 -1.04 1.80 -11.67
C LEU A 196 -1.96 2.49 -10.63
N CYS A 197 -1.40 2.88 -9.49
CA CYS A 197 -2.18 3.47 -8.40
C CYS A 197 -2.38 5.00 -8.53
N GLN A 198 -2.06 5.62 -9.67
CA GLN A 198 -2.25 7.06 -9.87
C GLN A 198 -3.71 7.48 -9.96
N SER A 199 -4.61 6.54 -10.28
CA SER A 199 -6.06 6.75 -10.15
C SER A 199 -6.49 7.09 -8.72
N PHE A 200 -5.70 6.69 -7.72
CA PHE A 200 -5.92 7.01 -6.30
C PHE A 200 -4.96 8.10 -5.78
N ALA A 201 -3.68 8.05 -6.15
CA ALA A 201 -2.66 8.98 -5.70
C ALA A 201 -1.90 9.52 -6.93
N PRO A 202 -2.37 10.62 -7.56
CA PRO A 202 -1.90 11.07 -8.87
C PRO A 202 -0.39 11.34 -8.97
N THR A 203 0.24 11.72 -7.87
CA THR A 203 1.67 12.05 -7.80
C THR A 203 2.53 10.85 -7.37
N HIS A 204 1.91 9.71 -7.03
CA HIS A 204 2.64 8.51 -6.62
C HIS A 204 3.31 7.83 -7.81
N VAL A 205 4.55 7.39 -7.60
CA VAL A 205 5.29 6.51 -8.48
C VAL A 205 5.96 5.47 -7.60
N CYS A 206 5.65 4.18 -7.80
CA CYS A 206 6.42 3.10 -7.20
C CYS A 206 7.71 2.90 -8.00
N VAL A 207 8.84 2.78 -7.32
CA VAL A 207 10.15 2.40 -7.86
C VAL A 207 10.49 1.04 -7.27
N ILE A 208 10.75 0.09 -8.16
CA ILE A 208 10.93 -1.32 -7.86
C ILE A 208 12.35 -1.69 -8.27
N THR A 209 13.12 -2.16 -7.28
CA THR A 209 14.50 -2.64 -7.46
C THR A 209 14.57 -4.10 -7.01
N PRO A 210 15.65 -4.83 -7.33
CA PRO A 210 15.85 -6.18 -6.80
C PRO A 210 15.72 -6.26 -5.27
N GLN A 211 16.16 -5.23 -4.54
CA GLN A 211 16.13 -5.18 -3.08
C GLN A 211 15.02 -4.30 -2.50
N ARG A 212 14.09 -3.83 -3.34
CA ARG A 212 12.89 -3.07 -2.93
C ARG A 212 11.69 -3.45 -3.78
N TYR A 213 10.85 -4.31 -3.23
CA TYR A 213 9.55 -4.64 -3.79
C TYR A 213 8.65 -3.41 -3.89
N SER A 214 7.63 -3.50 -4.75
CA SER A 214 6.53 -2.53 -4.72
C SER A 214 5.90 -2.47 -3.33
N ASN A 215 5.39 -1.31 -2.93
CA ASN A 215 4.82 -1.14 -1.59
C ASN A 215 3.62 -2.08 -1.34
N CYS A 216 2.89 -2.48 -2.40
CA CYS A 216 1.78 -3.43 -2.30
C CYS A 216 2.19 -4.90 -2.17
N GLY A 217 3.48 -5.22 -2.28
CA GLY A 217 4.00 -6.59 -2.16
C GLY A 217 3.77 -7.48 -3.37
N SER A 218 3.06 -7.01 -4.40
CA SER A 218 2.64 -7.85 -5.52
C SER A 218 3.54 -7.80 -6.76
N ILE A 219 4.56 -6.94 -6.78
CA ILE A 219 5.42 -6.75 -7.94
C ILE A 219 6.87 -6.75 -7.49
N SER A 220 7.56 -7.85 -7.78
CA SER A 220 9.02 -7.96 -7.69
C SER A 220 9.70 -7.28 -8.88
N TRP A 221 11.03 -7.18 -8.84
CA TRP A 221 11.81 -6.71 -9.99
C TRP A 221 11.62 -7.59 -11.24
N PHE A 222 11.53 -8.92 -11.07
CA PHE A 222 11.30 -9.84 -12.18
C PHE A 222 9.91 -9.69 -12.77
N ASP A 223 8.89 -9.50 -11.92
CA ASP A 223 7.51 -9.24 -12.36
C ASP A 223 7.44 -7.92 -13.12
N ALA A 224 8.13 -6.89 -12.64
CA ALA A 224 8.15 -5.59 -13.29
C ALA A 224 8.83 -5.64 -14.67
N ARG A 225 9.96 -6.35 -14.77
CA ARG A 225 10.64 -6.65 -16.04
C ARG A 225 9.73 -7.39 -17.01
N ALA A 226 9.07 -8.43 -16.54
CA ALA A 226 8.16 -9.21 -17.36
C ALA A 226 6.96 -8.36 -17.83
N SER A 227 6.36 -7.58 -16.92
CA SER A 227 5.26 -6.68 -17.24
C SER A 227 5.63 -5.62 -18.26
N ALA A 228 6.79 -4.96 -18.11
CA ALA A 228 7.25 -3.93 -19.06
C ALA A 228 7.58 -4.53 -20.45
N ARG A 229 7.98 -5.80 -20.52
CA ARG A 229 8.20 -6.51 -21.78
C ARG A 229 6.89 -6.90 -22.47
N VAL A 230 5.93 -7.41 -21.70
CA VAL A 230 4.63 -7.89 -22.22
C VAL A 230 3.73 -6.72 -22.62
N ASP A 231 3.70 -5.66 -21.82
CA ASP A 231 2.92 -4.45 -22.09
C ASP A 231 3.80 -3.18 -21.94
N PRO A 232 4.60 -2.84 -22.97
CA PRO A 232 5.52 -1.70 -22.92
C PRO A 232 4.85 -0.33 -22.78
N LYS A 233 3.56 -0.23 -23.07
CA LYS A 233 2.76 1.00 -22.92
C LYS A 233 1.95 1.02 -21.62
N GLY A 234 2.05 -0.04 -20.83
CA GLY A 234 1.33 -0.22 -19.59
C GLY A 234 1.81 0.68 -18.46
N PRO A 235 1.21 0.52 -17.27
CA PRO A 235 1.53 1.31 -16.09
C PRO A 235 2.87 0.92 -15.45
N VAL A 236 3.45 -0.22 -15.83
CA VAL A 236 4.78 -0.67 -15.38
C VAL A 236 5.78 -0.39 -16.49
N PHE A 237 6.86 0.32 -16.18
CA PHE A 237 7.80 0.83 -17.17
C PHE A 237 9.26 0.71 -16.71
N GLU A 238 10.19 0.66 -17.66
CA GLU A 238 11.62 0.62 -17.35
C GLU A 238 12.12 1.97 -16.84
N ILE A 239 13.05 1.91 -15.88
CA ILE A 239 13.82 3.05 -15.38
C ILE A 239 15.29 2.70 -15.60
N GLU A 240 15.97 3.47 -16.45
CA GLU A 240 17.43 3.44 -16.50
C GLU A 240 17.95 3.84 -15.12
N ARG A 241 18.83 3.02 -14.51
CA ARG A 241 19.28 3.29 -13.14
C ARG A 241 19.99 4.64 -13.05
N GLY A 242 20.81 4.97 -14.05
CA GLY A 242 21.66 6.15 -14.04
C GLY A 242 22.80 6.06 -13.02
N GLU A 243 23.35 7.20 -12.65
CA GLU A 243 24.45 7.33 -11.70
C GLU A 243 23.93 7.15 -10.27
N MET A 244 24.69 6.40 -9.46
CA MET A 244 24.42 6.26 -8.02
C MET A 244 24.95 7.50 -7.29
N ILE A 245 24.03 8.28 -6.71
CA ILE A 245 24.33 9.52 -5.98
C ILE A 245 24.63 9.20 -4.51
N ASP A 246 23.82 8.35 -3.89
CA ASP A 246 23.97 7.97 -2.48
C ASP A 246 23.69 6.46 -2.30
N PRO A 247 24.71 5.64 -2.00
CA PRO A 247 24.56 4.18 -1.85
C PRO A 247 23.79 3.77 -0.58
N ILE A 248 23.76 4.65 0.44
CA ILE A 248 23.10 4.37 1.72
C ILE A 248 21.62 4.73 1.63
N LYS A 249 21.30 5.88 1.05
CA LYS A 249 19.91 6.29 0.85
C LYS A 249 19.25 5.65 -0.36
N GLY A 250 20.05 5.07 -1.26
CA GLY A 250 19.57 4.51 -2.52
C GLY A 250 19.08 5.60 -3.45
N GLU A 251 19.91 6.62 -3.68
CA GLU A 251 19.59 7.71 -4.59
C GLU A 251 20.29 7.51 -5.93
N PHE A 252 19.52 7.66 -7.01
CA PHE A 252 20.02 7.50 -8.36
C PHE A 252 19.48 8.60 -9.28
N THR A 253 20.31 9.09 -10.21
CA THR A 253 19.89 10.15 -11.15
C THR A 253 18.71 9.71 -12.01
N GLY A 254 18.78 8.51 -12.59
CA GLY A 254 17.73 8.00 -13.48
C GLY A 254 16.40 7.74 -12.76
N VAL A 255 16.45 7.34 -11.48
CA VAL A 255 15.27 7.22 -10.63
C VAL A 255 14.63 8.59 -10.38
N ASN A 256 15.43 9.60 -10.01
CA ASN A 256 14.93 10.96 -9.79
C ASN A 256 14.26 11.54 -11.06
N GLU A 257 14.90 11.37 -12.23
CA GLU A 257 14.34 11.81 -13.51
C GLU A 257 13.02 11.10 -13.85
N ALA A 258 12.99 9.77 -13.70
CA ALA A 258 11.81 8.98 -14.00
C ALA A 258 10.64 9.35 -13.09
N VAL A 259 10.87 9.47 -11.78
CA VAL A 259 9.86 9.86 -10.80
C VAL A 259 9.35 11.27 -11.09
N LYS A 260 10.24 12.26 -11.29
CA LYS A 260 9.86 13.64 -11.62
C LYS A 260 8.94 13.71 -12.83
N ARG A 261 9.27 12.98 -13.89
CA ARG A 261 8.44 12.93 -15.10
C ARG A 261 7.08 12.30 -14.83
N LYS A 262 7.06 11.17 -14.10
CA LYS A 262 5.86 10.35 -13.90
C LYS A 262 4.95 10.88 -12.79
N SER A 263 5.45 11.70 -11.87
CA SER A 263 4.69 12.38 -10.83
C SER A 263 4.21 13.78 -11.25
N LEU A 264 4.24 14.11 -12.54
CA LEU A 264 3.88 15.43 -13.08
C LEU A 264 4.73 16.58 -12.51
N GLY A 265 5.97 16.29 -12.11
CA GLY A 265 6.90 17.27 -11.54
C GLY A 265 6.82 17.44 -10.01
N GLU A 266 5.81 16.88 -9.34
CA GLU A 266 5.62 17.05 -7.89
C GLU A 266 6.79 16.49 -7.06
N ILE A 267 7.26 15.28 -7.42
CA ILE A 267 8.32 14.58 -6.70
C ILE A 267 9.59 14.65 -7.53
N SER A 268 10.56 15.45 -7.10
CA SER A 268 11.81 15.67 -7.85
C SER A 268 12.96 14.76 -7.44
N ARG A 269 12.87 14.15 -6.24
CA ARG A 269 13.94 13.35 -5.63
C ARG A 269 13.35 12.22 -4.80
N VAL A 270 13.95 11.03 -4.86
CA VAL A 270 13.56 9.88 -4.05
C VAL A 270 14.79 9.17 -3.50
N TRP A 271 14.74 8.88 -2.21
CA TRP A 271 15.64 8.01 -1.47
C TRP A 271 14.94 6.69 -1.21
N LEU A 272 15.45 5.62 -1.81
CA LEU A 272 14.81 4.32 -1.78
C LEU A 272 14.94 3.59 -0.43
N TYR A 273 15.82 4.00 0.49
CA TYR A 273 16.10 3.21 1.69
C TYR A 273 15.99 3.97 3.00
N THR A 274 15.04 4.91 3.06
CA THR A 274 14.76 5.75 4.24
C THR A 274 13.28 6.13 4.33
N GLY A 275 12.81 6.36 5.55
CA GLY A 275 11.56 7.02 5.89
C GLY A 275 11.69 8.53 6.09
N PHE A 276 12.85 9.15 5.85
CA PHE A 276 13.12 10.58 6.13
C PHE A 276 13.70 11.36 4.93
N GLY A 277 13.45 12.66 4.90
CA GLY A 277 13.91 13.60 3.88
C GLY A 277 13.14 13.45 2.57
N TYR A 278 13.57 12.53 1.71
CA TYR A 278 12.94 12.26 0.42
C TYR A 278 12.45 10.81 0.33
N PRO A 279 11.65 10.31 1.29
CA PRO A 279 11.21 8.93 1.29
C PRO A 279 10.44 8.61 0.01
N HIS A 280 10.52 7.36 -0.43
CA HIS A 280 9.65 6.87 -1.48
C HIS A 280 8.17 7.03 -1.09
N THR A 281 7.38 7.67 -1.97
CA THR A 281 5.96 7.96 -1.70
C THR A 281 5.11 6.68 -1.60
N SER A 282 3.90 6.79 -1.05
CA SER A 282 2.95 5.67 -1.02
C SER A 282 1.60 6.06 -1.58
N CYS A 283 0.95 5.17 -2.32
CA CYS A 283 -0.43 5.36 -2.78
C CYS A 283 -1.41 5.07 -1.64
N GLY A 284 -1.88 3.84 -1.52
CA GLY A 284 -2.82 3.41 -0.48
C GLY A 284 -2.97 1.90 -0.34
N CYS A 285 -2.32 1.10 -1.18
CA CYS A 285 -2.39 -0.36 -1.21
C CYS A 285 -1.17 -1.05 -0.58
N PHE A 286 -0.37 -0.33 0.20
CA PHE A 286 0.76 -0.91 0.92
C PHE A 286 0.29 -1.96 1.96
N GLU A 287 1.08 -3.02 2.15
CA GLU A 287 0.75 -4.10 3.09
C GLU A 287 0.95 -3.67 4.54
N GLY A 288 1.92 -2.78 4.79
CA GLY A 288 2.14 -2.18 6.09
C GLY A 288 2.76 -0.79 6.00
N ALA A 289 2.95 -0.18 7.15
CA ALA A 289 3.63 1.10 7.30
C ALA A 289 4.67 1.01 8.41
N ALA A 290 5.87 1.51 8.13
CA ALA A 290 6.82 1.91 9.16
C ALA A 290 6.49 3.34 9.58
N PHE A 291 6.29 3.56 10.88
CA PHE A 291 5.98 4.86 11.46
C PHE A 291 7.01 5.22 12.53
N TYR A 292 7.53 6.43 12.49
CA TYR A 292 8.51 6.91 13.44
C TYR A 292 7.86 7.20 14.80
N ILE A 293 8.58 6.81 15.86
CA ILE A 293 8.20 6.96 17.26
C ILE A 293 9.27 7.83 17.94
N PRO A 294 9.05 9.16 18.03
CA PRO A 294 10.04 10.10 18.54
C PRO A 294 10.55 9.77 19.94
N GLU A 295 9.68 9.32 20.84
CA GLU A 295 9.98 9.08 22.26
C GLU A 295 10.99 7.96 22.50
N VAL A 296 11.23 7.12 21.48
CA VAL A 296 12.25 6.05 21.53
C VAL A 296 13.25 6.14 20.38
N ASP A 297 13.23 7.22 19.58
CA ASP A 297 14.04 7.38 18.35
C ASP A 297 14.01 6.14 17.43
N GLY A 298 12.85 5.50 17.35
CA GLY A 298 12.66 4.20 16.69
C GLY A 298 11.52 4.22 15.69
N PHE A 299 11.36 3.13 14.94
CA PHE A 299 10.20 2.87 14.09
C PHE A 299 9.32 1.79 14.70
N GLY A 300 8.02 2.04 14.74
CA GLY A 300 7.04 0.96 14.79
C GLY A 300 6.72 0.47 13.38
N VAL A 301 6.28 -0.77 13.26
CA VAL A 301 5.69 -1.32 12.03
C VAL A 301 4.26 -1.74 12.33
N VAL A 302 3.33 -1.51 11.40
CA VAL A 302 1.97 -2.05 11.48
C VAL A 302 1.49 -2.49 10.10
N HIS A 303 0.92 -3.69 10.00
CA HIS A 303 0.31 -4.17 8.76
C HIS A 303 -1.20 -3.88 8.71
N ARG A 304 -1.76 -3.89 7.50
CA ARG A 304 -3.17 -3.60 7.23
C ARG A 304 -4.15 -4.48 7.99
N GLY A 305 -3.83 -5.77 8.17
CA GLY A 305 -4.68 -6.73 8.87
C GLY A 305 -4.72 -6.56 10.40
N PHE A 306 -3.99 -5.59 10.97
CA PHE A 306 -3.91 -5.42 12.42
C PHE A 306 -5.20 -4.78 12.95
N LYS A 307 -5.96 -5.54 13.76
CA LYS A 307 -7.24 -5.10 14.32
C LYS A 307 -7.10 -4.24 15.59
N GLY A 308 -5.90 -4.17 16.17
CA GLY A 308 -5.61 -3.41 17.38
C GLY A 308 -5.14 -1.97 17.11
N VAL A 309 -4.69 -1.31 18.18
CA VAL A 309 -3.95 -0.04 18.11
C VAL A 309 -2.47 -0.29 18.33
N THR A 310 -1.63 0.47 17.64
CA THR A 310 -0.18 0.44 17.82
C THR A 310 0.20 0.96 19.20
N VAL A 311 1.47 0.81 19.56
CA VAL A 311 2.02 1.22 20.87
C VAL A 311 1.87 2.73 21.19
N ASN A 312 1.68 3.58 20.17
CA ASN A 312 1.34 5.00 20.31
C ASN A 312 -0.18 5.28 20.25
N GLY A 313 -1.02 4.24 20.34
CA GLY A 313 -2.48 4.34 20.43
C GLY A 313 -3.23 4.54 19.11
N LEU A 314 -2.55 4.47 17.95
CA LEU A 314 -3.16 4.71 16.64
C LEU A 314 -3.57 3.40 15.95
N PRO A 315 -4.77 3.31 15.34
CA PRO A 315 -5.08 2.18 14.46
C PRO A 315 -4.32 2.30 13.12
N PHE A 316 -4.23 1.19 12.38
CA PHE A 316 -3.61 1.17 11.05
C PHE A 316 -4.18 2.23 10.11
N SER A 317 -5.51 2.45 10.13
CA SER A 317 -6.18 3.43 9.28
C SER A 317 -5.62 4.86 9.46
N THR A 318 -5.39 5.29 10.70
CA THR A 318 -4.82 6.61 10.98
C THR A 318 -3.36 6.74 10.52
N ILE A 319 -2.57 5.68 10.69
CA ILE A 319 -1.18 5.66 10.19
C ILE A 319 -1.16 5.64 8.65
N ALA A 320 -2.08 4.90 8.05
CA ALA A 320 -2.22 4.81 6.60
C ALA A 320 -2.60 6.17 6.00
N ASP A 321 -3.50 6.94 6.61
CA ASP A 321 -3.87 8.28 6.16
C ASP A 321 -2.68 9.25 6.13
N SER A 322 -1.75 9.13 7.10
CA SER A 322 -0.50 9.89 7.14
C SER A 322 0.55 9.38 6.13
N THR A 323 0.48 8.12 5.74
CA THR A 323 1.46 7.49 4.83
C THR A 323 1.05 7.63 3.36
N ALA A 324 -0.25 7.63 3.09
CA ALA A 324 -0.85 7.58 1.76
C ALA A 324 -0.87 8.93 1.01
N GLY A 325 -1.26 8.85 -0.27
CA GLY A 325 -1.62 10.01 -1.09
C GLY A 325 -0.53 10.53 -2.01
N GLY A 326 0.56 9.78 -2.23
CA GLY A 326 1.62 10.17 -3.16
C GLY A 326 2.49 11.32 -2.66
N ARG A 327 2.59 11.48 -1.34
CA ARG A 327 3.35 12.54 -0.66
C ARG A 327 4.62 11.96 -0.03
N GLN A 328 5.61 12.82 0.18
CA GLN A 328 6.79 12.51 1.00
C GLN A 328 6.56 13.06 2.40
N ILE A 329 6.43 12.16 3.38
CA ILE A 329 6.12 12.52 4.77
C ILE A 329 7.15 11.83 5.65
N ASP A 330 7.91 12.65 6.38
CA ASP A 330 8.95 12.17 7.27
C ASP A 330 8.38 11.27 8.36
N GLY A 331 9.02 10.13 8.54
CA GLY A 331 8.66 9.15 9.54
C GLY A 331 7.43 8.32 9.20
N PHE A 332 6.78 8.48 8.03
CA PHE A 332 5.65 7.66 7.63
C PHE A 332 5.91 7.01 6.27
N HIS A 333 6.15 5.71 6.27
CA HIS A 333 6.65 5.01 5.10
C HIS A 333 5.88 3.72 4.82
N GLY A 334 5.20 3.66 3.67
CA GLY A 334 4.50 2.46 3.24
C GLY A 334 5.49 1.39 2.77
N ILE A 335 5.29 0.16 3.23
CA ILE A 335 6.17 -0.97 2.99
C ILE A 335 5.37 -2.21 2.59
N SER A 336 6.03 -3.11 1.87
CA SER A 336 5.60 -4.49 1.72
C SER A 336 6.30 -5.38 2.74
N ILE A 337 5.72 -6.54 3.03
CA ILE A 337 6.34 -7.52 3.92
C ILE A 337 7.63 -8.06 3.29
N GLU A 338 7.68 -8.22 1.97
CA GLU A 338 8.92 -8.58 1.26
C GLU A 338 10.03 -7.54 1.40
N TYR A 339 9.71 -6.23 1.43
CA TYR A 339 10.74 -5.22 1.66
C TYR A 339 11.40 -5.36 3.05
N MET A 340 10.66 -5.80 4.07
CA MET A 340 11.23 -6.09 5.39
C MET A 340 12.25 -7.24 5.36
N ARG A 341 12.14 -8.15 4.38
CA ARG A 341 13.08 -9.27 4.18
C ARG A 341 14.37 -8.85 3.46
N SER A 342 14.42 -7.61 2.96
CA SER A 342 15.56 -7.08 2.22
C SER A 342 16.71 -6.68 3.15
N PRO A 343 17.97 -6.90 2.75
CA PRO A 343 19.13 -6.32 3.46
C PRO A 343 19.18 -4.79 3.36
N ARG A 344 18.41 -4.19 2.44
CA ARG A 344 18.28 -2.72 2.27
C ARG A 344 17.08 -2.14 3.04
N PHE A 345 16.42 -2.93 3.89
CA PHE A 345 15.26 -2.48 4.66
C PHE A 345 15.63 -1.30 5.56
N LEU A 346 15.08 -0.11 5.25
CA LEU A 346 15.32 1.17 5.93
C LEU A 346 16.80 1.41 6.31
N GLN A 347 17.73 0.99 5.44
CA GLN A 347 19.14 0.91 5.82
C GLN A 347 19.75 2.26 6.22
N ALA A 348 19.30 3.35 5.57
CA ALA A 348 19.78 4.70 5.89
C ALA A 348 19.33 5.17 7.27
N ASP A 349 18.30 4.52 7.81
CA ASP A 349 17.75 4.79 9.13
C ASP A 349 18.21 3.76 10.17
N GLY A 350 19.16 2.89 9.84
CA GLY A 350 19.67 1.84 10.74
C GLY A 350 18.95 0.49 10.62
N GLY A 351 17.99 0.37 9.69
CA GLY A 351 17.27 -0.87 9.39
C GLY A 351 16.66 -1.54 10.61
N TRP A 352 16.88 -2.85 10.75
CA TRP A 352 16.35 -3.63 11.88
C TRP A 352 16.75 -3.09 13.27
N ASN A 353 17.92 -2.44 13.40
CA ASN A 353 18.37 -1.87 14.68
C ASN A 353 17.50 -0.71 15.17
N ARG A 354 16.70 -0.11 14.28
CA ARG A 354 15.79 0.99 14.62
C ARG A 354 14.32 0.55 14.69
N ILE A 355 14.00 -0.72 14.46
CA ILE A 355 12.63 -1.20 14.62
C ILE A 355 12.34 -1.46 16.10
N ALA A 356 11.58 -0.58 16.72
CA ALA A 356 11.27 -0.60 18.14
C ALA A 356 10.03 -1.43 18.49
N TRP A 357 9.12 -1.68 17.55
CA TRP A 357 7.87 -2.40 17.82
C TRP A 357 7.23 -2.94 16.53
N MET A 358 6.58 -4.11 16.59
CA MET A 358 5.71 -4.60 15.50
C MET A 358 4.69 -5.65 16.00
N PRO A 359 3.56 -5.85 15.31
CA PRO A 359 2.63 -6.93 15.62
C PRO A 359 3.29 -8.31 15.56
N SER A 360 2.86 -9.24 16.42
CA SER A 360 3.37 -10.61 16.42
C SER A 360 3.13 -11.30 15.07
N SER A 361 2.00 -11.04 14.43
CA SER A 361 1.67 -11.55 13.09
C SER A 361 2.66 -11.12 12.01
N VAL A 362 3.22 -9.90 12.13
CA VAL A 362 4.28 -9.43 11.22
C VAL A 362 5.60 -10.08 11.59
N LYS A 363 5.93 -10.10 12.89
CA LYS A 363 7.17 -10.68 13.40
C LYS A 363 7.32 -12.13 12.99
N GLU A 364 6.29 -12.96 13.14
CA GLU A 364 6.27 -14.37 12.74
C GLU A 364 6.62 -14.55 11.25
N ARG A 365 6.06 -13.71 10.38
CA ARG A 365 6.28 -13.78 8.92
C ARG A 365 7.69 -13.39 8.49
N VAL A 366 8.41 -12.61 9.28
CA VAL A 366 9.73 -12.07 8.91
C VAL A 366 10.85 -12.51 9.86
N THR A 367 10.55 -13.34 10.87
CA THR A 367 11.49 -13.75 11.93
C THR A 367 12.81 -14.28 11.38
N GLN A 368 12.78 -15.05 10.29
CA GLN A 368 13.98 -15.61 9.66
C GLN A 368 14.93 -14.55 9.06
N PHE A 369 14.44 -13.34 8.84
CA PHE A 369 15.17 -12.21 8.23
C PHE A 369 15.54 -11.12 9.25
N ILE A 370 15.03 -11.21 10.48
CA ILE A 370 15.46 -10.36 11.59
C ILE A 370 16.84 -10.87 12.06
N PRO A 371 17.84 -9.99 12.28
CA PRO A 371 19.10 -10.38 12.92
C PRO A 371 18.84 -11.12 14.23
N LYS A 372 19.50 -12.26 14.44
CA LYS A 372 19.17 -13.20 15.53
C LYS A 372 19.21 -12.54 16.91
N GLU A 373 20.14 -11.63 17.10
CA GLU A 373 20.36 -10.83 18.30
C GLU A 373 19.26 -9.80 18.59
N LEU A 374 18.41 -9.48 17.62
CA LEU A 374 17.32 -8.51 17.75
C LEU A 374 15.95 -9.16 17.96
N ILE A 375 15.78 -10.45 17.62
CA ILE A 375 14.47 -11.13 17.68
C ILE A 375 13.81 -10.94 19.04
N GLU A 376 14.54 -11.19 20.13
CA GLU A 376 14.03 -11.07 21.51
C GLU A 376 14.02 -9.64 22.05
N LYS A 377 14.49 -8.66 21.27
CA LYS A 377 14.61 -7.26 21.68
C LYS A 377 13.52 -6.37 21.07
N ILE A 378 12.80 -6.86 20.06
CA ILE A 378 11.69 -6.14 19.41
C ILE A 378 10.37 -6.65 20.01
N PRO A 379 9.70 -5.85 20.87
CA PRO A 379 8.43 -6.25 21.46
C PRO A 379 7.27 -6.22 20.46
N THR A 380 6.21 -6.91 20.84
CA THR A 380 4.92 -6.98 20.14
C THR A 380 3.80 -6.36 20.96
N GLU A 381 2.58 -6.36 20.43
CA GLU A 381 1.35 -5.99 21.15
C GLU A 381 1.07 -6.85 22.39
N ASN A 382 1.67 -8.04 22.47
CA ASN A 382 1.54 -8.94 23.62
C ASN A 382 2.52 -8.60 24.75
N ASP A 383 3.63 -7.91 24.44
CA ASP A 383 4.68 -7.57 25.39
C ASP A 383 4.49 -6.17 25.98
N VAL A 384 4.10 -5.20 25.14
CA VAL A 384 3.95 -3.78 25.52
C VAL A 384 2.73 -3.16 24.86
N LYS A 385 2.02 -2.33 25.62
CA LYS A 385 0.78 -1.65 25.22
C LYS A 385 0.87 -0.13 25.29
N THR A 386 1.88 0.40 25.98
CA THR A 386 2.08 1.84 26.17
C THR A 386 3.49 2.27 25.81
N MET A 387 3.66 3.58 25.59
CA MET A 387 4.97 4.18 25.31
C MET A 387 5.97 4.04 26.45
N ASP A 388 5.51 4.09 27.71
CA ASP A 388 6.37 3.91 28.88
C ASP A 388 6.86 2.45 28.99
N GLU A 389 5.96 1.49 28.77
CA GLU A 389 6.30 0.06 28.72
C GLU A 389 7.28 -0.23 27.58
N LEU A 390 7.07 0.37 26.40
CA LEU A 390 7.98 0.24 25.27
C LEU A 390 9.39 0.72 25.61
N ARG A 391 9.51 1.94 26.15
CA ARG A 391 10.81 2.51 26.51
C ARG A 391 11.52 1.66 27.57
N GLY A 392 10.78 1.17 28.57
CA GLY A 392 11.31 0.24 29.58
C GLY A 392 11.82 -1.06 28.96
N PHE A 393 10.99 -1.72 28.15
CA PHE A 393 11.33 -2.99 27.49
C PHE A 393 12.59 -2.87 26.63
N LEU A 394 12.67 -1.82 25.79
CA LEU A 394 13.82 -1.59 24.90
C LEU A 394 15.11 -1.39 25.69
N LYS A 395 15.05 -0.71 26.84
CA LYS A 395 16.20 -0.51 27.73
C LYS A 395 16.61 -1.84 28.37
N ASP A 396 15.67 -2.55 28.96
CA ASP A 396 15.92 -3.76 29.74
C ASP A 396 16.42 -4.92 28.87
N ARG A 397 15.95 -5.00 27.61
CA ARG A 397 16.42 -5.96 26.61
C ARG A 397 17.67 -5.51 25.86
N GLY A 398 18.21 -4.33 26.15
CA GLY A 398 19.40 -3.78 25.49
C GLY A 398 19.21 -3.66 23.97
N HIS A 399 18.07 -3.11 23.55
CA HIS A 399 17.80 -2.84 22.13
C HIS A 399 18.75 -1.73 21.62
N PRO A 400 19.37 -1.85 20.43
CA PRO A 400 20.34 -0.87 19.93
C PRO A 400 19.81 0.57 19.87
N VAL A 401 18.51 0.75 19.61
CA VAL A 401 17.87 2.08 19.64
C VAL A 401 18.07 2.81 20.97
N ALA A 402 18.21 2.09 22.09
CA ALA A 402 18.40 2.68 23.41
C ALA A 402 19.75 3.42 23.54
N GLU A 403 20.77 3.00 22.79
CA GLU A 403 22.08 3.66 22.75
C GLU A 403 21.98 5.07 22.16
N ARG A 404 20.96 5.32 21.32
CA ARG A 404 20.72 6.59 20.63
C ARG A 404 20.10 7.65 21.55
N TRP A 405 19.48 7.23 22.65
CA TRP A 405 18.86 8.15 23.61
C TRP A 405 19.87 9.01 24.36
N VAL A 406 21.17 8.69 24.28
CA VAL A 406 22.24 9.39 24.97
C VAL A 406 22.64 10.70 24.25
N ALA A 407 22.01 11.05 23.12
CA ALA A 407 22.29 12.27 22.39
C ALA A 407 21.05 13.18 22.26
N ALA A 408 20.67 13.84 23.36
CA ALA A 408 20.15 15.20 23.26
C ALA A 408 21.24 16.11 23.85
N PRO A 409 21.96 16.91 23.04
CA PRO A 409 22.63 18.08 23.60
C PRO A 409 21.55 18.86 24.32
N ALA A 410 21.77 19.17 25.60
CA ALA A 410 20.97 20.19 26.26
C ALA A 410 20.98 21.41 25.32
N GLU A 411 19.80 21.87 24.89
CA GLU A 411 19.68 23.22 24.37
C GLU A 411 20.22 24.12 25.47
N VAL A 412 21.46 24.58 25.29
CA VAL A 412 22.02 25.65 26.10
C VAL A 412 21.20 26.85 25.68
N VAL A 413 20.12 27.11 26.40
CA VAL A 413 19.46 28.41 26.39
C VAL A 413 20.55 29.38 26.85
N PRO A 414 21.05 30.27 25.98
CA PRO A 414 22.02 31.24 26.45
C PRO A 414 21.29 32.12 27.47
N GLU A 415 21.84 32.20 28.70
CA GLU A 415 21.43 33.20 29.67
C GLU A 415 21.65 34.59 29.04
N VAL A 416 20.57 35.21 28.59
CA VAL A 416 20.57 36.60 28.21
C VAL A 416 20.63 37.39 29.52
N LYS A 417 21.80 37.95 29.83
CA LYS A 417 21.92 39.02 30.82
C LYS A 417 21.07 40.19 30.35
N GLU A 418 20.11 40.61 31.17
CA GLU A 418 19.39 41.86 31.00
C GLU A 418 20.38 43.03 31.10
N GLU A 419 20.78 43.59 29.96
CA GLU A 419 21.24 44.97 29.89
C GLU A 419 20.07 45.81 29.36
N GLU A 420 19.57 46.71 30.21
CA GLU A 420 18.61 47.74 29.83
C GLU A 420 19.26 48.71 28.83
N VAL A 421 18.72 48.78 27.60
CA VAL A 421 19.08 49.81 26.63
C VAL A 421 17.78 50.43 26.06
N PRO A 422 17.69 51.76 25.91
CA PRO A 422 16.41 52.47 25.88
C PRO A 422 15.66 52.35 24.55
N ALA A 423 14.33 52.43 24.64
CA ALA A 423 13.41 52.36 23.52
C ALA A 423 13.54 53.54 22.54
N VAL A 424 13.74 53.23 21.26
CA VAL A 424 13.46 54.13 20.12
C VAL A 424 12.74 53.31 19.04
N PRO A 425 11.63 53.82 18.44
CA PRO A 425 10.70 52.99 17.71
C PRO A 425 11.15 52.74 16.27
N VAL A 426 11.10 51.48 15.82
CA VAL A 426 11.32 51.11 14.41
C VAL A 426 9.99 50.73 13.78
N ALA A 427 9.69 51.43 12.68
CA ALA A 427 8.47 51.33 11.89
C ALA A 427 8.23 49.93 11.33
N ALA A 428 6.97 49.50 11.33
CA ALA A 428 6.51 48.26 10.72
C ALA A 428 6.42 48.40 9.19
N VAL A 429 6.98 47.42 8.47
CA VAL A 429 6.67 47.16 7.06
C VAL A 429 6.06 45.75 6.97
N PRO A 430 4.98 45.54 6.19
CA PRO A 430 3.96 44.55 6.49
C PRO A 430 4.22 43.19 5.82
N THR A 431 3.83 42.11 6.49
CA THR A 431 3.62 40.80 5.88
C THR A 431 2.25 40.78 5.19
N MET A 432 2.23 40.51 3.89
CA MET A 432 1.00 40.39 3.10
C MET A 432 0.14 39.21 3.55
N PRO A 433 -1.19 39.39 3.70
CA PRO A 433 -2.11 38.30 3.99
C PRO A 433 -2.67 37.66 2.72
N ILE A 434 -2.77 36.33 2.69
CA ILE A 434 -3.67 35.63 1.78
C ILE A 434 -5.02 35.52 2.49
N ALA A 435 -6.01 36.22 1.95
CA ALA A 435 -7.35 36.32 2.48
C ALA A 435 -8.26 35.19 1.96
N ALA A 436 -8.91 34.48 2.87
CA ALA A 436 -10.17 33.81 2.61
C ALA A 436 -11.06 33.96 3.87
N GLY A 437 -12.14 34.73 3.76
CA GLY A 437 -13.32 34.58 4.61
C GLY A 437 -13.16 34.84 6.11
N GLY A 438 -12.80 36.07 6.49
CA GLY A 438 -13.57 36.85 7.49
C GLY A 438 -13.57 36.47 8.98
N PHE A 439 -12.97 35.38 9.46
CA PHE A 439 -12.75 35.17 10.91
C PHE A 439 -11.48 34.36 11.21
N ARG A 440 -10.65 34.82 12.15
CA ARG A 440 -9.51 34.06 12.69
C ARG A 440 -9.82 33.71 14.15
N ILE A 441 -10.12 32.44 14.43
CA ILE A 441 -10.30 31.92 15.78
C ILE A 441 -9.03 31.15 16.14
N ILE A 442 -8.32 31.58 17.18
CA ILE A 442 -7.14 30.88 17.71
C ILE A 442 -7.49 30.40 19.12
N LEU A 443 -7.48 29.09 19.33
CA LEU A 443 -7.67 28.46 20.62
C LEU A 443 -6.38 27.74 21.01
N LYS A 444 -5.84 28.04 22.19
CA LYS A 444 -4.71 27.31 22.80
C LYS A 444 -5.19 26.73 24.13
N ASP A 445 -4.98 25.44 24.33
CA ASP A 445 -5.35 24.65 25.52
C ASP A 445 -6.82 24.75 25.97
N ALA A 446 -7.76 24.86 25.03
CA ALA A 446 -9.18 24.95 25.34
C ALA A 446 -9.91 23.58 25.27
N LYS A 447 -10.66 23.21 26.31
CA LYS A 447 -11.68 22.14 26.28
C LYS A 447 -13.07 22.76 26.14
N ILE A 448 -13.68 22.63 24.96
CA ILE A 448 -15.01 23.20 24.66
C ILE A 448 -16.06 22.08 24.60
N HIS A 449 -17.09 22.18 25.45
CA HIS A 449 -18.30 21.36 25.34
C HIS A 449 -19.48 22.26 24.94
N ALA A 450 -19.98 22.09 23.71
CA ALA A 450 -21.15 22.81 23.20
C ALA A 450 -22.14 21.84 22.55
N LYS A 451 -23.44 22.01 22.82
CA LYS A 451 -24.50 21.22 22.15
C LYS A 451 -24.82 21.72 20.74
N ARG A 452 -24.60 23.00 20.43
CA ARG A 452 -24.70 23.57 19.07
C ARG A 452 -23.95 24.90 18.98
N VAL A 453 -23.23 25.13 17.89
CA VAL A 453 -22.57 26.41 17.57
C VAL A 453 -23.01 26.85 16.17
N ILE A 454 -23.38 28.12 16.00
CA ILE A 454 -23.78 28.71 14.71
C ILE A 454 -23.00 30.01 14.51
N ILE A 455 -22.20 30.08 13.44
CA ILE A 455 -21.46 31.27 13.03
C ILE A 455 -22.14 31.83 11.77
N ARG A 456 -22.53 33.11 11.77
CA ARG A 456 -23.12 33.81 10.62
C ARG A 456 -22.35 35.08 10.34
N THR A 457 -22.12 35.36 9.05
CA THR A 457 -21.64 36.66 8.57
C THR A 457 -22.83 37.61 8.48
N GLU A 458 -22.76 38.80 9.08
CA GLU A 458 -23.69 39.87 8.75
C GLU A 458 -23.37 40.39 7.35
N LYS A 459 -24.37 40.37 6.47
CA LYS A 459 -24.25 40.88 5.10
C LYS A 459 -24.02 42.39 5.14
N ARG A 460 -22.95 42.85 4.49
CA ARG A 460 -22.85 44.20 3.94
C ARG A 460 -22.47 44.10 2.48
#